data_AF-A0A270MZ60-F1
#
_entry.id   AF-A0A270MZ60-F1
#
_cell.length_a   1.000
_cell.length_b   1.000
_cell.length_c   1.000
_cell.angle_alpha   90.00
_cell.angle_beta   90.00
_cell.angle_gamma   90.00
#
_symmetry.space_group_name_H-M   'P 1'
#
loop_
_entity.id
_entity.type
_entity.pdbx_description
1 polymer ?
#
loop_
_entity_poly.entity_id
_entity_poly.type
_entity_poly.pdbx_seq_one_letter_code
_entity_poly.pdbx_strand_id
1 'polypeptide(L)' 'MAGGGFTIGDWCWFIRQASPCRVIERQDVWGEVAYRVWLPAKDAVVRARSVDLASLESVRPSV' A
#
# COMPACT_ATOMS: atom_id res chain seq x y z
N MET A 1 -14.84 13.25 0.43
CA MET A 1 -13.51 13.58 -0.14
C MET A 1 -12.47 12.81 0.64
N ALA A 2 -12.07 11.64 0.16
CA ALA A 2 -10.89 10.91 0.66
C ALA A 2 -10.07 10.48 -0.57
N GLY A 3 -9.65 11.49 -1.34
CA GLY A 3 -8.83 11.32 -2.54
C GLY A 3 -7.35 11.49 -2.25
N GLY A 4 -6.91 11.11 -1.04
CA GLY A 4 -5.50 11.17 -0.64
C GLY A 4 -4.89 9.78 -0.75
N GLY A 5 -4.18 9.51 -1.84
CA GLY A 5 -3.37 8.29 -1.95
C GLY A 5 -2.32 8.21 -0.84
N PHE A 6 -1.76 7.01 -0.62
CA PHE A 6 -0.78 6.77 0.45
C PHE A 6 0.49 7.62 0.29
N THR A 7 1.21 7.82 1.39
CA THR A 7 2.49 8.54 1.44
C THR A 7 3.62 7.62 1.87
N ILE A 8 4.87 8.03 1.61
CA ILE A 8 6.05 7.25 1.99
C ILE A 8 6.08 7.15 3.52
N GLY A 9 6.20 5.92 4.02
CA GLY A 9 6.19 5.60 5.45
C GLY A 9 4.86 5.03 5.93
N ASP A 10 3.77 5.21 5.19
CA ASP A 10 2.44 4.73 5.59
C ASP A 10 2.35 3.21 5.59
N TRP A 11 1.68 2.68 6.60
CA TRP A 11 1.28 1.29 6.65
C TRP A 11 -0.09 1.14 5.99
N CYS A 12 -0.19 0.19 5.07
CA CYS A 12 -1.41 -0.13 4.34
C CYS A 12 -1.54 -1.64 4.16
N TRP A 13 -2.68 -2.06 3.64
CA TRP A 13 -2.96 -3.45 3.34
C TRP A 13 -2.79 -3.71 1.84
N PHE A 14 -1.97 -4.70 1.49
CA PHE A 14 -1.86 -5.15 0.12
C PHE A 14 -2.91 -6.22 -0.17
N ILE A 15 -3.97 -5.83 -0.88
CA ILE A 15 -5.16 -6.66 -1.12
C ILE A 15 -4.76 -7.98 -1.82
N ARG A 16 -3.89 -7.89 -2.83
CA ARG A 16 -3.47 -9.05 -3.65
C ARG A 16 -2.75 -10.14 -2.87
N GLN A 17 -2.08 -9.81 -1.77
CA GLN A 17 -1.37 -10.78 -0.93
C GLN A 17 -2.00 -10.94 0.46
N ALA A 18 -3.13 -10.26 0.72
CA ALA A 18 -3.77 -10.23 2.02
C ALA A 18 -2.76 -10.05 3.16
N SER A 19 -1.88 -9.06 3.02
CA SER A 19 -0.76 -8.85 3.94
C SER A 19 -0.56 -7.36 4.24
N PRO A 20 -0.15 -7.00 5.46
CA PRO A 20 0.24 -5.64 5.77
C PRO A 20 1.53 -5.28 5.03
N CYS A 21 1.64 -4.05 4.56
CA CYS A 21 2.82 -3.54 3.87
C CYS A 21 3.06 -2.07 4.21
N ARG A 22 4.30 -1.61 3.99
CA ARG A 22 4.68 -0.21 4.21
C ARG A 22 5.06 0.44 2.89
N VAL A 23 4.51 1.60 2.59
CA VAL A 23 4.91 2.38 1.41
C VAL A 23 6.32 2.89 1.64
N ILE A 24 7.23 2.57 0.73
CA ILE A 24 8.61 3.05 0.77
C ILE A 24 8.89 4.06 -0.33
N GLU A 25 8.06 4.08 -1.37
CA GLU A 25 8.20 5.01 -2.49
C GLU A 25 6.83 5.28 -3.12
N ARG A 26 6.64 6.51 -3.57
CA ARG A 26 5.49 6.94 -4.38
C ARG A 26 6.03 7.65 -5.60
N GLN A 27 5.59 7.20 -6.77
CA GLN A 27 5.89 7.85 -8.04
C GLN A 27 4.58 8.31 -8.67
N ASP A 28 4.50 9.59 -8.99
CA ASP A 28 3.45 10.16 -9.85
C ASP A 28 4.07 10.37 -11.23
N VAL A 29 3.48 9.72 -12.23
CA VAL A 29 4.02 9.73 -13.60
C VAL A 29 2.85 9.98 -14.54
N TRP A 30 2.81 11.18 -15.12
CA TRP A 30 1.77 11.58 -16.08
C TRP A 30 0.33 11.37 -15.56
N GLY A 31 0.09 11.59 -14.27
CA GLY A 31 -1.23 11.41 -13.63
C GLY A 31 -1.52 9.99 -13.15
N GLU A 32 -0.63 9.02 -13.39
CA GLU A 32 -0.70 7.68 -12.81
C GLU A 32 0.17 7.60 -11.55
N VAL A 33 -0.42 7.17 -10.44
CA VAL A 33 0.30 6.99 -9.18
C VAL A 33 0.68 5.51 -8.99
N ALA A 34 1.98 5.26 -8.98
CA ALA A 34 2.57 3.97 -8.63
C ALA A 34 3.19 4.02 -7.25
N TYR A 35 3.02 2.95 -6.48
CA TYR A 35 3.59 2.78 -5.15
C TYR A 35 4.60 1.63 -5.18
N ARG A 36 5.69 1.77 -4.43
CA ARG A 36 6.50 0.61 -4.01
C ARG A 36 6.25 0.40 -2.54
N VAL A 37 5.84 -0.82 -2.20
CA VAL A 37 5.54 -1.22 -0.84
C VAL A 37 6.46 -2.35 -0.44
N TRP A 38 6.96 -2.29 0.79
CA TRP A 38 7.72 -3.35 1.43
C TRP A 38 6.77 -4.26 2.19
N LEU A 39 6.92 -5.57 2.00
CA LEU A 39 6.17 -6.62 2.66
C LEU A 39 7.05 -7.22 3.77
N PRO A 40 6.78 -6.92 5.06
CA PRO A 40 7.61 -7.41 6.17
C PRO A 40 7.61 -8.93 6.28
N ALA A 41 6.50 -9.60 5.95
CA ALA A 41 6.40 -11.05 6.02
C ALA A 41 7.35 -11.80 5.06
N LYS A 42 7.79 -11.13 3.99
CA LYS A 42 8.64 -11.73 2.94
C LYS A 42 9.95 -10.97 2.74
N ASP A 43 10.16 -9.90 3.50
CA ASP A 43 11.22 -8.92 3.32
C ASP A 43 11.42 -8.50 1.84
N ALA A 44 10.32 -8.22 1.15
CA ALA A 44 10.32 -8.00 -0.29
C ALA A 44 9.66 -6.67 -0.67
N VAL A 45 10.21 -6.00 -1.68
CA VAL A 45 9.63 -4.77 -2.25
C VAL A 45 8.82 -5.11 -3.50
N VAL A 46 7.56 -4.69 -3.54
CA VAL A 46 6.67 -4.90 -4.68
C VAL A 46 6.08 -3.59 -5.19
N ARG A 47 5.82 -3.53 -6.49
CA ARG A 47 5.10 -2.41 -7.11
C ARG A 47 3.59 -2.66 -7.02
N ALA A 48 2.85 -1.67 -6.56
CA ALA A 48 1.40 -1.69 -6.40
C ALA A 48 0.79 -0.40 -6.96
N ARG A 49 -0.48 -0.47 -7.36
CA ARG A 49 -1.29 0.72 -7.69
C ARG A 49 -2.18 1.09 -6.52
N SER A 50 -2.76 2.28 -6.55
CA SER A 50 -3.70 2.72 -5.52
C SER A 50 -4.86 1.73 -5.33
N VAL A 51 -5.31 1.08 -6.39
CA VAL A 51 -6.42 0.11 -6.37
C VAL A 51 -6.06 -1.21 -5.68
N ASP A 52 -4.76 -1.51 -5.55
CA ASP A 52 -4.27 -2.74 -4.91
C ASP A 52 -3.99 -2.52 -3.41
N LEU A 53 -4.07 -1.28 -2.93
CA LEU A 53 -3.76 -0.87 -1.57
C LEU A 53 -5.04 -0.41 -0.85
N ALA A 54 -5.22 -0.84 0.39
CA ALA A 54 -6.31 -0.40 1.26
C ALA A 54 -5.75 0.12 2.59
N SER A 55 -6.51 0.97 3.29
CA SER A 55 -6.10 1.46 4.60
C SER A 55 -6.05 0.31 5.60
N LEU A 56 -4.98 0.23 6.39
CA LEU A 56 -4.78 -0.86 7.35
C LEU A 56 -5.89 -0.88 8.43
N GLU A 57 -6.40 0.30 8.82
CA GLU A 57 -7.53 0.45 9.76
C GLU A 57 -8.82 -0.23 9.28
N SER A 58 -8.99 -0.40 7.97
CA SER A 58 -10.16 -1.07 7.39
C SER A 58 -10.10 -2.59 7.55
N VAL A 59 -8.92 -3.13 7.86
CA VAL A 59 -8.72 -4.57 8.04
C VAL A 59 -8.92 -4.89 9.51
N ARG A 60 -10.10 -5.38 9.85
CA ARG A 60 -10.35 -5.92 11.19
C ARG A 60 -9.60 -7.24 11.33
N PRO A 61 -8.70 -7.40 12.31
CA PRO A 61 -8.23 -8.72 12.67
C PRO A 61 -9.45 -9.52 13.15
N SER A 62 -9.78 -10.61 12.47
CA SER A 62 -10.72 -11.60 12.98
C SER A 62 -10.03 -12.31 14.15
N VAL A 63 -10.34 -11.88 15.37
CA VAL A 63 -9.98 -12.55 16.63
C VAL A 63 -11.03 -13.59 16.99
#